data_AF-A0A915A6M6-F1
#
_entry.id   AF-A0A915A6M6-F1
#
_cell.length_a   1.000
_cell.length_b   1.000
_cell.length_c   1.000
_cell.angle_alpha   90.00
_cell.angle_beta   90.00
_cell.angle_gamma   90.00
#
_symmetry.space_group_name_H-M   'P 1'
#
loop_
_entity.id
_entity.type
_entity.pdbx_description
1 polymer ?
#
loop_
_entity_poly.entity_id
_entity_poly.type
_entity_poly.pdbx_seq_one_letter_code
_entity_poly.pdbx_strand_id
1 'polypeptide(L)'
;VLMAFLSLAVDACIDQLQIFHMYLMSKVERADDDLLNFALTYIVWMVYTMVVMLTSVIFVHYVGPQAIGSGIPEMKTILRGVQLKECLSFRTLLAKMVGLALAIGSGFPIGKEGPFVHVGSIVANLISRFVRNFKSAYANESRSCEMLAAGCAAGVACTFSAPIGGKNFRLISCE
;
A
#
# COMPACT_ATOMS: atom_id res chain seq x y z
N VAL A 1 4.90 -15.61 1.69
CA VAL A 1 5.99 -15.19 2.60
C VAL A 1 6.38 -13.72 2.38
N LEU A 2 6.91 -13.33 1.22
CA LEU A 2 7.33 -11.93 0.98
C LEU A 2 6.21 -10.91 1.25
N MET A 3 4.99 -11.15 0.74
CA MET A 3 3.82 -10.30 0.99
C MET A 3 3.45 -10.20 2.47
N ALA A 4 3.62 -11.28 3.22
CA ALA A 4 3.31 -11.27 4.65
C ALA A 4 4.31 -10.38 5.41
N PHE A 5 5.60 -10.48 5.10
CA PHE A 5 6.62 -9.57 5.64
C PHE A 5 6.34 -8.10 5.29
N LEU A 6 5.96 -7.83 4.03
CA LEU A 6 5.60 -6.48 3.59
C LEU A 6 4.35 -5.96 4.32
N SER A 7 3.32 -6.79 4.51
CA SER A 7 2.13 -6.42 5.28
C SER A 7 2.47 -6.11 6.72
N LEU A 8 3.20 -7.00 7.39
CA LEU A 8 3.61 -6.80 8.79
C LEU A 8 4.48 -5.55 8.96
N ALA A 9 5.36 -5.24 7.99
CA ALA A 9 6.17 -4.03 8.04
C ALA A 9 5.33 -2.76 7.93
N VAL A 10 4.31 -2.74 7.07
CA VAL A 10 3.38 -1.61 6.95
C VAL A 10 2.52 -1.47 8.19
N ASP A 11 1.96 -2.58 8.67
CA ASP A 11 1.11 -2.60 9.86
C ASP A 11 1.91 -2.14 11.09
N ALA A 12 3.15 -2.62 11.28
CA ALA A 12 4.03 -2.15 12.35
C ALA A 12 4.38 -0.66 12.22
N CYS A 13 4.57 -0.15 11.00
CA CYS A 13 4.84 1.28 10.78
C CYS A 13 3.62 2.14 11.14
N ILE A 14 2.41 1.70 10.75
CA ILE A 14 1.15 2.36 11.10
C ILE A 14 0.98 2.39 12.61
N ASP A 15 1.18 1.26 13.29
CA ASP A 15 1.04 1.16 14.74
C ASP A 15 2.01 2.12 15.46
N GLN A 16 3.27 2.21 15.02
CA GLN A 16 4.24 3.15 15.60
C GLN A 16 3.79 4.61 15.42
N LEU A 17 3.28 4.98 14.25
CA LEU A 17 2.75 6.33 14.00
C LEU A 17 1.50 6.62 14.84
N GLN A 18 0.61 5.65 15.02
CA GLN A 18 -0.60 5.83 15.81
C GLN A 18 -0.32 5.91 17.31
N ILE A 19 0.63 5.10 17.80
CA ILE A 19 1.10 5.19 19.20
C ILE A 19 1.73 6.57 19.44
N PHE A 20 2.56 7.05 18.51
CA PHE A 20 3.16 8.37 18.60
C PHE A 20 2.09 9.48 18.63
N HIS A 21 1.08 9.38 17.78
CA HIS A 21 -0.06 10.29 17.77
C HIS A 21 -0.81 10.31 19.11
N MET A 22 -1.15 9.15 19.67
CA MET A 22 -1.81 9.05 20.98
C MET A 22 -0.92 9.59 22.11
N TYR A 23 0.39 9.35 22.04
CA TYR A 23 1.35 9.91 22.99
C TYR A 23 1.37 11.45 22.95
N LEU A 24 1.35 12.04 21.74
CA LEU A 24 1.30 13.49 21.56
C LEU A 24 0.03 14.09 22.19
N MET A 25 -1.13 13.48 21.96
CA MET A 25 -2.40 13.92 22.54
C MET A 25 -2.38 13.84 24.07
N SER A 26 -1.83 12.75 24.64
CA SER A 26 -1.72 12.58 26.09
C SER A 26 -0.85 13.64 26.79
N LYS A 27 0.05 14.31 26.06
CA LYS A 27 0.84 15.41 26.62
C LYS A 27 0.09 16.74 26.63
N VAL A 28 -0.78 16.97 25.63
CA VAL A 28 -1.57 18.19 25.51
C VAL A 28 -2.68 18.24 26.55
N GLU A 29 -3.27 17.08 26.86
CA GLU A 29 -4.39 16.95 27.80
C GLU A 29 -4.02 17.18 29.27
N ARG A 30 -2.73 17.41 29.61
CA ARG A 30 -2.27 17.71 30.98
C ARG A 30 -2.33 19.20 31.37
N ALA A 31 -2.73 20.11 30.48
CA ALA A 31 -2.92 21.52 30.85
C ALA A 31 -4.24 21.69 31.63
N ASP A 32 -4.34 22.72 32.49
CA ASP A 32 -5.31 22.78 33.62
C ASP A 32 -6.69 23.41 33.25
N ASP A 33 -6.89 23.89 32.01
CA ASP A 33 -8.10 24.65 31.60
C ASP A 33 -9.07 23.86 30.68
N ASP A 34 -10.21 23.40 31.20
CA ASP A 34 -11.16 22.48 30.52
C ASP A 34 -11.59 22.90 29.08
N LEU A 35 -11.94 24.16 28.84
CA LEU A 35 -12.41 24.62 27.51
C LEU A 35 -11.25 24.84 26.53
N LEU A 36 -10.13 25.39 27.02
CA LEU A 36 -8.95 25.66 26.21
C LEU A 36 -8.27 24.35 25.79
N ASN A 37 -8.27 23.34 26.67
CA ASN A 37 -7.78 21.99 26.39
C ASN A 37 -8.54 21.33 25.25
N PHE A 38 -9.86 21.41 25.24
CA PHE A 38 -10.66 20.82 24.16
C PHE A 38 -10.30 21.43 22.80
N ALA A 39 -10.17 22.77 22.76
CA ALA A 39 -9.77 23.48 21.55
C ALA A 39 -8.32 23.15 21.14
N LEU A 40 -7.37 23.10 22.08
CA LEU A 40 -5.97 22.80 21.81
C LEU A 40 -5.77 21.35 21.34
N THR A 41 -6.41 20.37 21.97
CA THR A 41 -6.35 18.96 21.56
C THR A 41 -6.89 18.80 20.14
N TYR A 42 -8.00 19.46 19.81
CA TYR A 42 -8.55 19.43 18.46
C TYR A 42 -7.62 20.09 17.42
N ILE A 43 -7.03 21.24 17.74
CA ILE A 43 -6.08 21.93 16.85
C ILE A 43 -4.83 21.07 16.64
N VAL A 44 -4.27 20.49 17.69
CA VAL A 44 -3.08 19.63 17.59
C VAL A 44 -3.39 18.38 16.76
N TRP A 45 -4.58 17.80 16.91
CA TRP A 45 -5.04 16.68 16.10
C TRP A 45 -5.13 17.04 14.61
N MET A 46 -5.75 18.17 14.29
CA MET A 46 -5.83 18.66 12.91
C MET A 46 -4.45 18.98 12.32
N VAL A 47 -3.57 19.63 13.07
CA VAL A 47 -2.21 19.97 12.60
C VAL A 47 -1.38 18.70 12.39
N TYR A 48 -1.45 17.74 13.31
CA TYR A 48 -0.74 16.46 13.17
C TYR A 48 -1.19 15.71 11.91
N THR A 49 -2.50 15.54 11.73
CA THR A 49 -3.04 14.83 10.56
C THR A 49 -2.66 15.52 9.26
N MET A 50 -2.73 16.86 9.19
CA MET A 50 -2.33 17.65 8.02
C MET A 50 -0.84 17.51 7.69
N VAL A 51 0.05 17.64 8.68
CA VAL A 51 1.50 17.58 8.44
C VAL A 51 1.94 16.21 7.93
N VAL A 52 1.44 15.13 8.55
CA VAL A 52 1.78 13.77 8.13
C VAL A 52 1.22 13.46 6.74
N MET A 53 -0.01 13.87 6.44
CA MET A 53 -0.61 13.69 5.11
C MET A 53 0.13 14.45 4.02
N LEU A 54 0.48 15.72 4.26
CA LEU A 54 1.25 16.52 3.31
C LEU A 54 2.61 15.88 3.03
N THR A 55 3.29 15.39 4.07
CA THR A 55 4.57 14.69 3.93
C THR A 55 4.42 13.42 3.07
N SER A 56 3.35 12.65 3.29
CA SER A 56 3.03 11.47 2.47
C SER A 56 2.81 11.83 0.99
N VAL A 57 1.99 12.84 0.73
CA VAL A 57 1.66 13.29 -0.63
C VAL A 57 2.90 13.79 -1.37
N ILE A 58 3.71 14.62 -0.72
CA ILE A 58 4.98 15.14 -1.29
C ILE A 58 5.93 13.98 -1.60
N PHE A 59 6.05 13.01 -0.70
CA PHE A 59 6.90 11.84 -0.90
C PHE A 59 6.45 11.01 -2.12
N VAL A 60 5.16 10.70 -2.23
CA VAL A 60 4.63 9.94 -3.36
C VAL A 60 4.81 10.69 -4.68
N HIS A 61 4.54 11.99 -4.71
CA HIS A 61 4.74 12.81 -5.90
C HIS A 61 6.20 12.85 -6.38
N TYR A 62 7.17 12.90 -5.45
CA TYR A 62 8.59 12.96 -5.79
C TYR A 62 9.18 11.60 -6.18
N VAL A 63 8.77 10.52 -5.50
CA VAL A 63 9.31 9.19 -5.77
C VAL A 63 8.66 8.56 -7.00
N GLY A 64 7.36 8.69 -7.19
CA GLY A 64 6.70 8.08 -8.33
C GLY A 64 5.22 8.42 -8.39
N PRO A 65 4.80 9.37 -9.26
CA PRO A 65 3.38 9.72 -9.40
C PRO A 65 2.51 8.55 -9.87
N GLN A 66 3.13 7.51 -10.44
CA GLN A 66 2.47 6.26 -10.84
C GLN A 66 1.99 5.39 -9.65
N ALA A 67 2.36 5.74 -8.42
CA ALA A 67 1.90 5.07 -7.20
C ALA A 67 0.60 5.69 -6.64
N ILE A 68 0.08 6.75 -7.25
CA ILE A 68 -1.13 7.45 -6.81
C ILE A 68 -2.34 6.53 -6.98
N GLY A 69 -3.18 6.47 -5.94
CA GLY A 69 -4.44 5.74 -5.96
C GLY A 69 -4.32 4.23 -5.71
N SER A 70 -5.38 3.51 -6.04
CA SER A 70 -5.58 2.12 -5.64
C SER A 70 -4.70 1.12 -6.40
N GLY A 71 -4.40 1.35 -7.68
CA GLY A 71 -3.63 0.39 -8.50
C GLY A 71 -4.47 -0.72 -9.16
N ILE A 72 -5.74 -0.86 -8.77
CA ILE A 72 -6.69 -1.81 -9.36
C ILE A 72 -6.98 -1.52 -10.85
N PRO A 73 -7.28 -0.28 -11.28
CA PRO A 73 -7.56 -0.03 -12.71
C PRO A 73 -6.34 -0.30 -13.61
N GLU A 74 -5.14 -0.01 -13.12
CA GLU A 74 -3.88 -0.33 -13.78
C GLU A 74 -3.72 -1.84 -13.93
N MET A 75 -4.04 -2.59 -12.89
CA MET A 75 -3.95 -4.05 -12.93
C MET A 75 -4.96 -4.69 -13.89
N LYS A 76 -6.21 -4.20 -13.91
CA LYS A 76 -7.22 -4.63 -14.89
C LYS A 76 -6.75 -4.38 -16.33
N THR A 77 -6.10 -3.25 -16.56
CA THR A 77 -5.55 -2.88 -17.87
C THR A 77 -4.40 -3.80 -18.28
N ILE A 78 -3.53 -4.16 -17.34
CA ILE A 78 -2.43 -5.12 -17.58
C ILE A 78 -2.95 -6.53 -17.88
N LEU A 79 -3.96 -6.99 -17.16
CA LEU A 79 -4.56 -8.31 -17.38
C LEU A 79 -5.29 -8.41 -18.73
N ARG A 80 -5.80 -7.28 -19.25
CA ARG A 80 -6.35 -7.17 -20.62
C ARG A 80 -5.28 -7.15 -21.72
N GLY A 81 -3.99 -7.21 -21.37
CA GLY A 81 -2.87 -7.29 -22.32
C GLY A 81 -2.15 -5.97 -22.59
N VAL A 82 -2.50 -4.87 -21.93
CA VAL A 82 -1.79 -3.58 -22.11
C VAL A 82 -0.63 -3.48 -21.14
N GLN A 83 0.61 -3.48 -21.64
CA GLN A 83 1.80 -3.49 -20.79
C GLN A 83 2.17 -2.10 -20.24
N LEU A 84 1.74 -1.77 -19.02
CA LEU A 84 2.21 -0.59 -18.28
C LEU A 84 3.47 -0.89 -17.47
N LYS A 85 4.64 -0.70 -18.08
CA LYS A 85 5.94 -0.99 -17.44
C LYS A 85 6.27 -0.06 -16.27
N GLU A 86 5.79 1.18 -16.30
CA GLU A 86 6.12 2.19 -15.28
C GLU A 86 5.37 1.96 -13.96
N CYS A 87 4.13 1.47 -14.02
CA CYS A 87 3.33 1.12 -12.84
C CYS A 87 3.88 -0.10 -12.07
N LEU A 88 4.69 -0.94 -12.73
CA LEU A 88 5.24 -2.19 -12.19
C LEU A 88 6.70 -2.05 -11.69
N SER A 89 7.17 -0.83 -11.44
CA SER A 89 8.54 -0.56 -11.01
C SER A 89 8.75 -0.79 -9.51
N PHE A 90 9.97 -1.16 -9.11
CA PHE A 90 10.31 -1.27 -7.67
C PHE A 90 10.17 0.10 -6.95
N ARG A 91 10.41 1.20 -7.67
CA ARG A 91 10.25 2.55 -7.15
C ARG A 91 8.79 2.88 -6.81
N THR A 92 7.83 2.41 -7.61
CA THR A 92 6.39 2.60 -7.31
C THR A 92 5.96 1.76 -6.12
N LEU A 93 6.50 0.54 -5.95
CA LEU A 93 6.26 -0.28 -4.76
C LEU A 93 6.69 0.44 -3.47
N LEU A 94 7.91 0.96 -3.41
CA LEU A 94 8.38 1.68 -2.23
C LEU A 94 7.56 2.95 -1.96
N ALA A 95 7.29 3.74 -3.01
CA ALA A 95 6.46 4.94 -2.90
C ALA A 95 5.08 4.62 -2.31
N LYS A 96 4.45 3.55 -2.80
CA LYS A 96 3.11 3.14 -2.40
C LYS A 96 3.06 2.63 -0.97
N MET A 97 4.04 1.81 -0.57
CA MET A 97 4.11 1.24 0.78
C MET A 97 4.30 2.32 1.85
N VAL A 98 5.25 3.24 1.62
CA VAL A 98 5.53 4.34 2.55
C VAL A 98 4.38 5.35 2.55
N GLY A 99 3.88 5.75 1.37
CA GLY A 99 2.77 6.69 1.27
C GLY A 99 1.50 6.17 1.96
N LEU A 100 1.20 4.88 1.79
CA LEU A 100 0.07 4.23 2.45
C LEU A 100 0.24 4.16 3.97
N ALA A 101 1.42 3.76 4.45
CA ALA A 101 1.70 3.68 5.88
C ALA A 101 1.55 5.05 6.56
N LEU A 102 2.07 6.11 5.93
CA LEU A 102 1.95 7.48 6.44
C LEU A 102 0.49 7.98 6.38
N ALA A 103 -0.24 7.67 5.32
CA ALA A 103 -1.63 8.13 5.16
C ALA A 103 -2.62 7.45 6.12
N ILE A 104 -2.39 6.17 6.44
CA ILE A 104 -3.20 5.46 7.47
C ILE A 104 -2.71 5.84 8.87
N GLY A 105 -1.39 5.97 9.05
CA GLY A 105 -0.78 6.38 10.32
C GLY A 105 -1.18 7.80 10.77
N SER A 106 -1.57 8.68 9.84
CA SER A 106 -2.13 9.99 10.16
C SER A 106 -3.59 9.93 10.65
N GLY A 107 -4.25 8.77 10.60
CA GLY A 107 -5.65 8.61 11.01
C GLY A 107 -6.68 8.96 9.92
N PHE A 108 -6.27 9.05 8.65
CA PHE A 108 -7.20 9.29 7.55
C PHE A 108 -8.01 8.01 7.26
N PRO A 109 -9.31 8.10 6.90
CA PRO A 109 -10.16 6.95 6.62
C PRO A 109 -9.85 6.34 5.25
N ILE A 110 -8.66 5.74 5.09
CA ILE A 110 -8.18 5.11 3.86
C ILE A 110 -7.94 3.63 4.11
N GLY A 111 -8.44 2.79 3.21
CA GLY A 111 -8.20 1.35 3.24
C GLY A 111 -6.88 0.96 2.56
N LYS A 112 -6.18 -0.02 3.15
CA LYS A 112 -4.98 -0.64 2.55
C LYS A 112 -5.27 -1.69 1.47
N GLU A 113 -6.53 -2.11 1.34
CA GLU A 113 -6.97 -3.21 0.48
C GLU A 113 -6.56 -3.06 -0.98
N GLY A 114 -6.94 -1.95 -1.61
CA GLY A 114 -6.63 -1.70 -3.02
C GLY A 114 -5.13 -1.63 -3.33
N PRO A 115 -4.36 -0.78 -2.62
CA PRO A 115 -2.92 -0.67 -2.78
C PRO A 115 -2.17 -2.00 -2.64
N PHE A 116 -2.58 -2.87 -1.72
CA PHE A 116 -1.93 -4.17 -1.50
C PHE A 116 -2.12 -5.14 -2.67
N VAL A 117 -3.22 -5.06 -3.41
CA VAL A 117 -3.40 -5.83 -4.66
C VAL A 117 -2.33 -5.45 -5.68
N HIS A 118 -2.03 -4.15 -5.80
CA HIS A 118 -1.01 -3.64 -6.74
C HIS A 118 0.41 -3.96 -6.28
N VAL A 119 0.71 -3.83 -4.98
CA VAL A 119 1.96 -4.30 -4.39
C VAL A 119 2.16 -5.79 -4.68
N GLY A 120 1.05 -6.55 -4.56
CA GLY A 120 0.80 -7.89 -5.10
C GLY A 120 1.46 -8.15 -6.46
N SER A 121 0.99 -7.40 -7.46
CA SER A 121 1.45 -7.43 -8.84
C SER A 121 2.94 -7.16 -8.98
N ILE A 122 3.42 -6.11 -8.31
CA ILE A 122 4.77 -5.58 -8.54
C ILE A 122 5.81 -6.60 -8.08
N VAL A 123 5.60 -7.22 -6.93
CA VAL A 123 6.45 -8.30 -6.42
C VAL A 123 6.41 -9.50 -7.36
N ALA A 124 5.24 -9.91 -7.85
CA ALA A 124 5.14 -11.01 -8.79
C ALA A 124 5.89 -10.72 -10.10
N ASN A 125 5.78 -9.50 -10.62
CA ASN A 125 6.56 -9.04 -11.78
C ASN A 125 8.06 -9.04 -11.51
N LEU A 126 8.50 -8.63 -10.31
CA LEU A 126 9.91 -8.64 -9.94
C LEU A 126 10.48 -10.07 -9.87
N ILE A 127 9.72 -11.00 -9.29
CA ILE A 127 10.06 -12.42 -9.26
C ILE A 127 10.10 -13.00 -10.69
N SER A 128 9.10 -12.70 -11.52
CA SER A 128 9.08 -13.11 -12.94
C SER A 128 10.30 -12.63 -13.70
N ARG A 129 10.71 -11.36 -13.51
CA ARG A 129 11.91 -10.80 -14.15
C ARG A 129 13.18 -11.49 -13.67
N PHE A 130 13.29 -11.77 -12.37
CA PHE A 130 14.43 -12.47 -11.79
C PHE A 130 14.54 -13.88 -12.39
N VAL A 131 13.44 -14.64 -12.41
CA VAL A 131 13.40 -15.99 -13.00
C VAL A 131 13.74 -15.97 -14.50
N ARG A 132 13.27 -14.96 -15.25
CA ARG A 132 13.57 -14.82 -16.68
C ARG A 132 15.05 -14.56 -16.97
N ASN A 133 15.74 -13.83 -16.09
CA ASN A 133 17.19 -13.61 -16.21
C ASN A 133 17.99 -14.92 -15.97
N PHE A 134 17.49 -15.82 -15.12
CA PHE A 134 18.15 -17.11 -14.84
C PHE A 134 17.76 -18.22 -15.82
N LYS A 135 16.54 -18.22 -16.35
CA LYS A 135 16.07 -19.17 -17.37
C LYS A 135 15.43 -18.41 -18.53
N SER A 136 16.18 -18.24 -19.61
CA SER A 136 15.73 -17.58 -20.85
C SER A 136 14.49 -18.24 -21.50
N ALA A 137 14.13 -19.47 -21.11
CA ALA A 137 12.95 -20.19 -21.58
C ALA A 137 11.60 -19.72 -20.98
N TYR A 138 11.60 -18.78 -20.03
CA TYR A 138 10.41 -18.29 -19.32
C TYR A 138 9.82 -16.98 -19.88
N ALA A 139 9.92 -16.79 -21.20
CA ALA A 139 9.51 -15.55 -21.89
C ALA A 139 8.03 -15.51 -22.35
N ASN A 140 7.23 -16.53 -22.04
CA ASN A 140 5.82 -16.55 -22.46
C ASN A 140 4.99 -15.49 -21.71
N GLU A 141 4.31 -14.65 -22.48
CA GLU A 141 3.44 -13.59 -21.98
C GLU A 141 2.27 -14.14 -21.14
N SER A 142 1.71 -15.29 -21.53
CA SER A 142 0.65 -15.97 -20.77
C SER A 142 1.07 -16.31 -19.34
N ARG A 143 2.28 -16.83 -19.14
CA ARG A 143 2.81 -17.15 -17.80
C ARG A 143 3.10 -15.90 -16.98
N SER A 144 3.49 -14.80 -17.62
CA SER A 144 3.67 -13.52 -16.92
C SER A 144 2.33 -13.01 -16.37
N CYS A 145 1.26 -13.13 -17.16
CA CYS A 145 -0.09 -12.78 -16.75
C CYS A 145 -0.60 -13.67 -15.59
N GLU A 146 -0.40 -14.99 -15.67
CA GLU A 146 -0.74 -15.92 -14.59
C GLU A 146 0.01 -15.61 -13.28
N MET A 147 1.29 -15.24 -13.37
CA MET A 147 2.09 -14.85 -12.22
C MET A 147 1.60 -13.54 -11.61
N LEU A 148 1.25 -12.55 -12.44
CA LEU A 148 0.64 -11.30 -12.02
C LEU A 148 -0.70 -11.52 -11.29
N ALA A 149 -1.57 -12.38 -11.83
CA ALA A 149 -2.82 -12.78 -11.19
C ALA A 149 -2.57 -13.54 -9.86
N ALA A 150 -1.52 -14.36 -9.79
CA ALA A 150 -1.04 -14.97 -8.54
C ALA A 150 -0.66 -13.91 -7.49
N GLY A 151 0.10 -12.89 -7.91
CA GLY A 151 0.53 -11.77 -7.08
C GLY A 151 -0.63 -10.99 -6.49
N CYS A 152 -1.63 -10.65 -7.32
CA CYS A 152 -2.89 -10.05 -6.87
C CYS A 152 -3.58 -10.87 -5.79
N ALA A 153 -3.82 -12.15 -6.08
CA ALA A 153 -4.51 -13.05 -5.16
C ALA A 153 -3.77 -13.16 -3.82
N ALA A 154 -2.44 -13.21 -3.86
CA ALA A 154 -1.61 -13.22 -2.66
C ALA A 154 -1.70 -11.90 -1.86
N GLY A 155 -1.71 -10.75 -2.54
CA GLY A 155 -1.89 -9.43 -1.90
C GLY A 155 -3.25 -9.31 -1.20
N VAL A 156 -4.33 -9.73 -1.88
CA VAL A 156 -5.69 -9.78 -1.32
C VAL A 156 -5.75 -10.71 -0.11
N ALA A 157 -5.21 -11.93 -0.22
CA ALA A 157 -5.20 -12.90 0.87
C ALA A 157 -4.46 -12.38 2.11
N CYS A 158 -3.33 -11.69 1.93
CA CYS A 158 -2.60 -11.06 3.03
C CYS A 158 -3.38 -9.91 3.68
N THR A 159 -4.12 -9.12 2.88
CA THR A 159 -4.81 -7.95 3.42
C THR A 159 -6.03 -8.32 4.26
N PHE A 160 -6.78 -9.33 3.82
CA PHE A 160 -7.98 -9.80 4.53
C PHE A 160 -7.66 -10.87 5.60
N SER A 161 -6.41 -11.30 5.73
CA SER A 161 -6.01 -12.48 6.53
C SER A 161 -6.89 -13.71 6.26
N ALA A 162 -7.44 -13.78 5.04
CA ALA A 162 -8.44 -14.77 4.63
C ALA A 162 -7.94 -15.48 3.35
N PRO A 163 -7.43 -16.72 3.46
CA PRO A 163 -6.92 -17.45 2.30
C PRO A 163 -8.01 -17.75 1.26
N ILE A 164 -9.28 -17.78 1.67
CA ILE A 164 -10.43 -18.08 0.80
C ILE A 164 -10.76 -16.90 -0.13
N GLY A 165 -10.62 -15.65 0.33
CA GLY A 165 -10.92 -14.45 -0.47
C GLY A 165 -9.99 -14.24 -1.67
N GLY A 166 -8.72 -14.66 -1.55
CA GLY A 166 -7.73 -14.55 -2.62
C GLY A 166 -8.03 -15.43 -3.85
N LYS A 167 -8.66 -16.60 -3.66
CA LYS A 167 -9.05 -17.49 -4.77
C LYS A 167 -10.09 -16.84 -5.69
N ASN A 168 -11.06 -16.14 -5.11
CA ASN A 168 -12.15 -15.51 -5.86
C ASN A 168 -11.67 -14.32 -6.69
N PHE A 169 -10.71 -13.54 -6.19
CA PHE A 169 -10.18 -12.40 -6.96
C PHE A 169 -9.41 -12.85 -8.21
N ARG A 170 -8.76 -14.02 -8.15
CA ARG A 170 -8.08 -14.64 -9.29
C ARG A 170 -9.06 -15.00 -10.40
N LEU A 171 -10.27 -15.42 -10.06
CA LEU A 171 -11.35 -15.69 -11.00
C LEU A 171 -11.90 -14.38 -11.57
N ILE A 172 -12.23 -13.39 -10.72
CA ILE A 172 -12.86 -12.13 -11.12
C ILE A 172 -11.97 -11.25 -12.02
N SER A 173 -10.64 -11.37 -11.91
CA SER A 173 -9.72 -10.55 -12.72
C SER A 173 -9.25 -11.22 -14.02
N CYS A 174 -9.51 -12.52 -14.19
CA CYS A 174 -9.15 -13.28 -15.39
C CYS A 174 -10.34 -13.51 -16.34
N GLU A 175 -11.55 -13.09 -15.96
CA GLU A 175 -12.75 -13.04 -16.81
C GLU A 175 -12.93 -11.69 -17.50
#